data_AF-A0A6P1VWD8-F1
#
_entry.id   AF-A0A6P1VWD8-F1
#
_cell.length_a   1.000
_cell.length_b   1.000
_cell.length_c   1.000
_cell.angle_alpha   90.00
_cell.angle_beta   90.00
_cell.angle_gamma   90.00
#
_symmetry.space_group_name_H-M   'P 1'
#
loop_
_entity.id
_entity.type
_entity.pdbx_description
1 polymer ?
#
loop_
_entity_poly.entity_id
_entity_poly.type
_entity_poly.pdbx_seq_one_letter_code
_entity_poly.pdbx_strand_id
1 'polypeptide(L)'
;MADSRTTDKETGMVTANEVLMKAYKSRFNEALPPNSENCSGFLKSLGQEMGFYVPNLRADGILAYLEMMTVNNNYVSLWQKLGVGKEGLSKAISYAQQGRLIIAATNSIDYGQSEGHVAVVLSKRIGPHNAPLIFGGSTIAGPRSPGTKTIRMVWNMRKLHVIHFFMHRTIYLGIYE
;
A
#
# COMPACT_ATOMS: atom_id res chain seq x y z
N MET A 1 -28.73 -13.49 -39.42
CA MET A 1 -27.33 -13.55 -39.93
C MET A 1 -26.82 -12.12 -40.04
N ALA A 2 -25.65 -11.87 -39.44
CA ALA A 2 -24.82 -10.65 -39.48
C ALA A 2 -25.44 -9.37 -38.85
N ASP A 3 -24.71 -8.50 -38.15
CA ASP A 3 -23.42 -8.57 -37.46
C ASP A 3 -23.38 -7.34 -36.53
N SER A 4 -22.52 -7.47 -35.55
CA SER A 4 -22.13 -6.72 -34.36
C SER A 4 -21.79 -5.22 -34.46
N ARG A 5 -21.62 -4.68 -33.24
CA ARG A 5 -20.79 -3.52 -32.84
C ARG A 5 -21.44 -2.14 -32.91
N THR A 6 -22.32 -1.87 -31.95
CA THR A 6 -22.32 -0.56 -31.29
C THR A 6 -21.33 -0.61 -30.14
N THR A 7 -20.13 -0.17 -30.48
CA THR A 7 -19.00 0.22 -29.62
C THR A 7 -19.40 0.77 -28.25
N ASP A 8 -19.14 -0.01 -27.21
CA ASP A 8 -18.91 0.53 -25.87
C ASP A 8 -17.63 1.36 -25.93
N LYS A 9 -17.78 2.69 -25.88
CA LYS A 9 -16.66 3.60 -25.60
C LYS A 9 -16.24 3.33 -24.15
N GLU A 10 -15.24 2.46 -23.97
CA GLU A 10 -14.46 2.39 -22.74
C GLU A 10 -13.93 3.81 -22.44
N THR A 11 -14.57 4.46 -21.46
CA THR A 11 -13.98 5.60 -20.77
C THR A 11 -12.60 5.19 -20.29
N GLY A 12 -11.55 5.89 -20.72
CA GLY A 12 -10.15 5.64 -20.36
C GLY A 12 -9.85 5.86 -18.88
N MET A 13 -10.49 5.07 -18.01
CA MET A 13 -10.20 4.99 -16.59
C MET A 13 -8.86 4.29 -16.43
N VAL A 14 -7.88 5.03 -15.91
CA VAL A 14 -6.60 4.46 -15.48
C VAL A 14 -6.87 3.42 -14.39
N THR A 15 -6.41 2.19 -14.61
CA THR A 15 -6.61 1.07 -13.69
C THR A 15 -5.77 1.25 -12.41
N ALA A 16 -6.19 0.57 -11.34
CA ALA A 16 -5.43 0.48 -10.08
C ALA A 16 -3.95 0.12 -10.32
N ASN A 17 -3.73 -0.87 -11.19
CA ASN A 17 -2.40 -1.37 -11.51
C ASN A 17 -1.55 -0.34 -12.26
N GLU A 18 -2.12 0.41 -13.20
CA GLU A 18 -1.39 1.45 -13.92
C GLU A 18 -0.91 2.55 -12.99
N VAL A 19 -1.76 3.02 -12.07
CA VAL A 19 -1.37 4.02 -11.06
C VAL A 19 -0.25 3.50 -10.16
N LEU A 20 -0.38 2.27 -9.65
CA LEU A 20 0.64 1.65 -8.78
C LEU A 20 1.96 1.43 -9.52
N MET A 21 1.91 0.91 -10.74
CA MET A 21 3.09 0.67 -11.57
C MET A 21 3.79 1.97 -11.96
N LYS A 22 3.02 3.03 -12.27
CA LYS A 22 3.57 4.36 -12.54
C LYS A 22 4.31 4.89 -11.31
N ALA A 23 3.67 4.87 -10.14
CA ALA A 23 4.30 5.25 -8.89
C ALA A 23 5.56 4.41 -8.60
N TYR A 24 5.53 3.10 -8.83
CA TYR A 24 6.65 2.18 -8.56
C TYR A 24 7.84 2.33 -9.50
N LYS A 25 7.60 2.63 -10.78
CA LYS A 25 8.65 2.84 -11.78
C LYS A 25 9.27 4.24 -11.72
N SER A 26 8.57 5.20 -11.10
CA SER A 26 9.03 6.58 -10.98
C SER A 26 10.14 6.77 -9.92
N ARG A 27 10.59 8.02 -9.80
CA ARG A 27 11.44 8.51 -8.71
C ARG A 27 10.69 9.64 -8.01
N PHE A 28 10.53 9.54 -6.70
CA PHE A 28 9.99 10.67 -5.93
C PHE A 28 10.94 11.87 -5.95
N ASN A 29 12.24 11.61 -5.94
CA ASN A 29 13.30 12.61 -6.02
C ASN A 29 14.46 12.00 -6.82
N GLU A 30 14.95 12.71 -7.83
CA GLU A 30 16.02 12.25 -8.71
C GLU A 30 17.33 11.94 -7.97
N ALA A 31 17.58 12.60 -6.84
CA ALA A 31 18.73 12.35 -5.98
C ALA A 31 18.60 11.08 -5.12
N LEU A 32 17.44 10.43 -5.11
CA LEU A 32 17.16 9.21 -4.35
C LEU A 32 17.07 7.99 -5.27
N PRO A 33 17.24 6.76 -4.73
CA PRO A 33 16.98 5.54 -5.48
C PRO A 33 15.57 5.50 -6.08
N PRO A 34 15.37 4.76 -7.19
CA PRO A 34 14.06 4.59 -7.79
C PRO A 34 13.07 3.98 -6.79
N ASN A 35 11.78 4.25 -7.01
CA ASN A 35 10.75 3.86 -6.05
C ASN A 35 10.63 2.33 -5.87
N SER A 36 11.02 1.54 -6.86
CA SER A 36 11.18 0.09 -6.74
C SER A 36 12.18 -0.34 -5.65
N GLU A 37 13.13 0.54 -5.33
CA GLU A 37 14.16 0.34 -4.32
C GLU A 37 13.94 1.19 -3.06
N ASN A 38 12.81 1.89 -2.98
CA ASN A 38 12.51 2.85 -1.92
C ASN A 38 11.02 2.80 -1.55
N CYS A 39 10.67 2.04 -0.51
CA CYS A 39 9.30 1.90 -0.01
C CYS A 39 8.62 3.26 0.27
N SER A 40 9.35 4.17 0.93
CA SER A 40 8.84 5.50 1.26
C SER A 40 8.67 6.39 0.03
N GLY A 41 9.61 6.32 -0.93
CA GLY A 41 9.53 7.05 -2.20
C GLY A 41 8.33 6.59 -3.04
N PHE A 42 8.11 5.28 -3.12
CA PHE A 42 6.94 4.69 -3.75
C PHE A 42 5.65 5.25 -3.16
N LEU A 43 5.48 5.21 -1.83
CA LEU A 43 4.25 5.67 -1.20
C LEU A 43 4.02 7.17 -1.39
N LYS A 44 5.08 7.99 -1.37
CA LYS A 44 4.98 9.43 -1.63
C LYS A 44 4.56 9.73 -3.07
N SER A 45 5.13 9.00 -4.03
CA SER A 45 4.76 9.17 -5.46
C SER A 45 3.34 8.69 -5.72
N LEU A 46 2.91 7.61 -5.06
CA LEU A 46 1.52 7.19 -5.08
C LEU A 46 0.58 8.26 -4.50
N GLY A 47 1.00 8.91 -3.42
CA GLY A 47 0.31 10.07 -2.85
C GLY A 47 0.12 11.21 -3.85
N GLN A 48 1.16 11.53 -4.63
CA GLN A 48 1.09 12.53 -5.70
C GLN A 48 0.12 12.13 -6.81
N GLU A 49 0.15 10.87 -7.24
CA GLU A 49 -0.73 10.36 -8.31
C GLU A 49 -2.20 10.29 -7.89
N MET A 50 -2.48 9.95 -6.63
CA MET A 50 -3.84 9.73 -6.12
C MET A 50 -4.40 10.92 -5.32
N GLY A 51 -3.61 11.98 -5.10
CA GLY A 51 -4.05 13.18 -4.39
C GLY A 51 -4.19 13.02 -2.88
N PHE A 52 -3.30 12.25 -2.23
CA PHE A 52 -3.21 12.20 -0.76
C PHE A 52 -1.81 12.56 -0.27
N TYR A 53 -1.76 13.14 0.94
CA TYR A 53 -0.51 13.57 1.55
C TYR A 53 0.13 12.48 2.39
N VAL A 54 1.44 12.31 2.19
CA VAL A 54 2.36 11.58 3.07
C VAL A 54 3.59 12.46 3.27
N PRO A 55 4.12 12.60 4.49
CA PRO A 55 5.26 13.48 4.74
C PRO A 55 6.50 13.00 4.01
N ASN A 56 7.40 13.94 3.70
CA ASN A 56 8.69 13.63 3.10
C ASN A 56 9.69 13.05 4.13
N LEU A 57 9.34 11.91 4.72
CA LEU A 57 10.14 11.19 5.72
C LEU A 57 10.43 9.76 5.25
N ARG A 58 11.34 9.06 5.94
CA ARG A 58 11.55 7.62 5.75
C ARG A 58 10.35 6.83 6.31
N ALA A 59 10.35 5.51 6.09
CA ALA A 59 9.26 4.63 6.52
C ALA A 59 8.88 4.80 8.00
N ASP A 60 9.85 4.91 8.90
CA ASP A 60 9.62 5.12 10.35
C ASP A 60 8.84 6.42 10.61
N GLY A 61 9.25 7.52 9.97
CA GLY A 61 8.57 8.82 10.11
C GLY A 61 7.18 8.83 9.46
N ILE A 62 7.00 8.06 8.37
CA ILE A 62 5.67 7.86 7.77
C ILE A 62 4.76 7.10 8.74
N LEU A 63 5.24 6.03 9.38
CA LEU A 63 4.44 5.33 10.39
C LEU A 63 4.08 6.26 11.55
N ALA A 64 5.04 7.00 12.10
CA ALA A 64 4.79 7.94 13.19
C ALA A 64 3.73 8.99 12.81
N TYR A 65 3.78 9.51 11.57
CA TYR A 65 2.75 10.41 11.05
C TYR A 65 1.39 9.75 10.96
N LEU A 66 1.30 8.55 10.38
CA LEU A 66 0.03 7.81 10.27
C LEU A 66 -0.57 7.53 11.65
N GLU A 67 0.26 7.22 12.64
CA GLU A 67 -0.19 7.04 14.02
C GLU A 67 -0.70 8.33 14.63
N MET A 68 0.07 9.41 14.54
CA MET A 68 -0.32 10.75 15.00
C MET A 68 -1.67 11.18 14.41
N MET A 69 -1.85 10.99 13.10
CA MET A 69 -3.10 11.33 12.41
C MET A 69 -4.29 10.49 12.87
N THR A 70 -4.08 9.36 13.53
CA THR A 70 -5.17 8.46 13.98
C THR A 70 -5.43 8.52 15.47
N VAL A 71 -4.65 9.31 16.22
CA VAL A 71 -4.88 9.53 17.65
C VAL A 71 -6.30 10.10 17.86
N ASN A 72 -7.02 9.50 18.81
CA ASN A 72 -8.40 9.83 19.20
C ASN A 72 -9.49 9.60 18.14
N ASN A 73 -9.23 8.84 17.06
CA ASN A 73 -10.22 8.56 16.01
C ASN A 73 -10.97 9.80 15.53
N ASN A 74 -10.30 10.95 15.52
CA ASN A 74 -10.95 12.21 15.23
C ASN A 74 -11.47 12.18 13.78
N TYR A 75 -12.74 12.54 13.58
CA TYR A 75 -13.43 12.46 12.29
C TYR A 75 -12.79 13.34 11.20
N VAL A 76 -11.93 14.28 11.59
CA VAL A 76 -11.19 15.17 10.69
C VAL A 76 -10.00 14.46 10.01
N SER A 77 -9.53 13.34 10.56
CA SER A 77 -8.40 12.62 9.96
C SER A 77 -8.83 11.83 8.73
N LEU A 78 -8.12 12.05 7.62
CA LEU A 78 -8.25 11.25 6.41
C LEU A 78 -7.71 9.82 6.55
N TRP A 79 -6.97 9.55 7.63
CA TRP A 79 -6.46 8.22 7.94
C TRP A 79 -7.24 7.57 9.09
N GLN A 80 -7.40 6.26 9.02
CA GLN A 80 -7.97 5.45 10.09
C GLN A 80 -7.04 4.27 10.37
N LYS A 81 -6.62 4.11 11.63
CA LYS A 81 -5.87 2.92 12.05
C LYS A 81 -6.84 1.75 12.12
N LEU A 82 -6.58 0.72 11.34
CA LEU A 82 -7.37 -0.51 11.33
C LEU A 82 -6.97 -1.44 12.47
N GLY A 83 -5.72 -1.34 12.92
CA GLY A 83 -5.18 -2.12 14.01
C GLY A 83 -3.74 -2.54 13.72
N VAL A 84 -3.26 -3.47 14.53
CA VAL A 84 -1.93 -4.07 14.41
C VAL A 84 -2.10 -5.59 14.37
N GLY A 85 -1.17 -6.33 13.77
CA GLY A 85 -1.18 -7.78 13.88
C GLY A 85 -2.30 -8.45 13.07
N LYS A 86 -2.80 -9.56 13.61
CA LYS A 86 -3.83 -10.38 12.94
C LYS A 86 -5.15 -9.63 12.77
N GLU A 87 -5.55 -8.85 13.76
CA GLU A 87 -6.79 -8.07 13.72
C GLU A 87 -6.69 -6.97 12.64
N GLY A 88 -5.60 -6.19 12.66
CA GLY A 88 -5.35 -5.16 11.66
C GLY A 88 -5.30 -5.74 10.24
N LEU A 89 -4.63 -6.88 10.06
CA LEU A 89 -4.57 -7.58 8.78
C LEU A 89 -5.97 -8.02 8.31
N SER A 90 -6.80 -8.56 9.20
CA SER A 90 -8.16 -9.01 8.84
C SER A 90 -9.03 -7.84 8.34
N LYS A 91 -8.96 -6.68 9.01
CA LYS A 91 -9.65 -5.46 8.58
C LYS A 91 -9.09 -4.90 7.27
N ALA A 92 -7.76 -4.84 7.13
CA ALA A 92 -7.07 -4.43 5.91
C ALA A 92 -7.52 -5.26 4.70
N ILE A 93 -7.52 -6.58 4.89
CA ILE A 93 -8.39 -7.59 4.29
C ILE A 93 -9.67 -7.06 3.63
N SER A 94 -10.67 -6.91 4.48
CA SER A 94 -12.03 -6.53 4.10
C SER A 94 -12.08 -5.19 3.35
N TYR A 95 -11.33 -4.18 3.79
CA TYR A 95 -11.38 -2.87 3.16
C TYR A 95 -10.67 -2.81 1.80
N ALA A 96 -9.56 -3.53 1.62
CA ALA A 96 -8.92 -3.65 0.32
C ALA A 96 -9.88 -4.27 -0.70
N GLN A 97 -10.68 -5.28 -0.31
CA GLN A 97 -11.71 -5.88 -1.16
C GLN A 97 -12.85 -4.91 -1.53
N GLN A 98 -13.05 -3.85 -0.75
CA GLN A 98 -13.96 -2.74 -1.07
C GLN A 98 -13.30 -1.65 -1.92
N GLY A 99 -12.07 -1.89 -2.40
CA GLY A 99 -11.29 -0.96 -3.20
C GLY A 99 -10.67 0.20 -2.42
N ARG A 100 -10.59 0.12 -1.09
CA ARG A 100 -9.96 1.17 -0.25
C ARG A 100 -8.44 1.13 -0.37
N LEU A 101 -7.82 2.30 -0.29
CA LEU A 101 -6.36 2.38 -0.13
C LEU A 101 -5.95 1.96 1.28
N ILE A 102 -5.21 0.86 1.38
CA ILE A 102 -4.71 0.31 2.63
C ILE A 102 -3.18 0.35 2.66
N ILE A 103 -2.61 0.89 3.73
CA ILE A 103 -1.17 0.91 3.99
C ILE A 103 -0.84 -0.04 5.13
N ALA A 104 0.11 -0.94 4.89
CA ALA A 104 0.78 -1.72 5.92
C ALA A 104 2.14 -1.07 6.21
N ALA A 105 2.47 -0.90 7.49
CA ALA A 105 3.66 -0.20 7.93
C ALA A 105 4.26 -0.82 9.20
N THR A 106 5.59 -0.76 9.34
CA THR A 106 6.31 -1.11 10.57
C THR A 106 7.53 -0.20 10.71
N ASN A 107 7.90 0.15 11.95
CA ASN A 107 9.15 0.85 12.20
C ASN A 107 10.33 -0.15 12.27
N SER A 108 11.54 0.38 12.13
CA SER A 108 12.81 -0.34 12.20
C SER A 108 13.01 -1.08 13.54
N ILE A 109 12.77 -0.40 14.66
CA ILE A 109 13.05 -0.87 16.02
C ILE A 109 12.22 -2.10 16.37
N ASP A 110 10.90 -1.99 16.29
CA ASP A 110 9.96 -3.07 16.63
C ASP A 110 10.11 -4.26 15.68
N TYR A 111 10.42 -3.97 14.41
CA TYR A 111 10.67 -5.01 13.43
C TYR A 111 12.08 -5.61 13.53
N GLY A 112 13.00 -5.02 14.31
CA GLY A 112 14.38 -5.47 14.48
C GLY A 112 15.17 -5.46 13.17
N GLN A 113 15.07 -4.38 12.40
CA GLN A 113 15.84 -4.11 11.17
C GLN A 113 16.41 -2.69 11.21
N SER A 114 17.31 -2.37 10.27
CA SER A 114 17.90 -1.02 10.18
C SER A 114 16.92 0.03 9.68
N GLU A 115 15.84 -0.38 9.00
CA GLU A 115 14.88 0.50 8.35
C GLU A 115 13.47 -0.05 8.54
N GLY A 116 12.50 0.84 8.76
CA GLY A 116 11.10 0.49 8.65
C GLY A 116 10.69 0.16 7.22
N HIS A 117 9.44 -0.27 7.08
CA HIS A 117 8.88 -0.61 5.78
C HIS A 117 7.43 -0.17 5.66
N VAL A 118 7.05 0.27 4.46
CA VAL A 118 5.67 0.61 4.10
C VAL A 118 5.31 -0.03 2.77
N ALA A 119 4.08 -0.52 2.64
CA ALA A 119 3.56 -1.08 1.41
C ALA A 119 2.03 -0.89 1.32
N VAL A 120 1.50 -0.95 0.11
CA VAL A 120 0.06 -0.98 -0.15
C VAL A 120 -0.44 -2.42 -0.09
N VAL A 121 -1.55 -2.66 0.62
CA VAL A 121 -2.23 -3.97 0.62
C VAL A 121 -3.24 -4.01 -0.52
N LEU A 122 -3.19 -5.06 -1.34
CA LEU A 122 -4.06 -5.24 -2.51
C LEU A 122 -5.26 -6.13 -2.17
N SER A 123 -6.36 -5.95 -2.91
CA SER A 123 -7.58 -6.76 -2.81
C SER A 123 -7.35 -8.22 -3.20
N LYS A 124 -6.48 -8.44 -4.19
CA LYS A 124 -6.15 -9.76 -4.71
C LYS A 124 -5.33 -10.56 -3.71
N ARG A 125 -5.70 -11.82 -3.55
CA ARG A 125 -5.06 -12.77 -2.63
C ARG A 125 -4.66 -14.01 -3.41
N ILE A 126 -3.55 -14.63 -3.04
CA ILE A 126 -3.06 -15.85 -3.71
C ILE A 126 -2.47 -16.85 -2.70
N GLY A 127 -2.51 -18.13 -3.09
CA GLY A 127 -1.81 -19.21 -2.40
C GLY A 127 -2.45 -19.69 -1.08
N PRO A 128 -1.77 -20.62 -0.38
CA PRO A 128 -2.22 -21.17 0.89
C PRO A 128 -2.42 -20.06 1.94
N HIS A 129 -3.53 -20.13 2.68
CA HIS A 129 -3.96 -19.13 3.67
C HIS A 129 -4.46 -17.79 3.12
N ASN A 130 -4.71 -17.68 1.81
CA ASN A 130 -5.41 -16.57 1.18
C ASN A 130 -4.83 -15.19 1.57
N ALA A 131 -3.50 -15.08 1.52
CA ALA A 131 -2.77 -13.89 1.93
C ALA A 131 -2.89 -12.80 0.84
N PRO A 132 -3.09 -11.52 1.23
CA PRO A 132 -3.18 -10.45 0.27
C PRO A 132 -1.82 -10.24 -0.41
N LEU A 133 -1.87 -9.91 -1.70
CA LEU A 133 -0.77 -9.33 -2.42
C LEU A 133 -0.47 -7.94 -1.85
N ILE A 134 0.77 -7.51 -1.99
CA ILE A 134 1.17 -6.15 -1.62
C ILE A 134 1.96 -5.48 -2.73
N PHE A 135 1.95 -4.16 -2.71
CA PHE A 135 2.68 -3.32 -3.65
C PHE A 135 3.63 -2.41 -2.88
N GLY A 136 4.92 -2.45 -3.19
CA GLY A 136 5.91 -1.63 -2.50
C GLY A 136 7.32 -1.87 -2.99
N GLY A 137 8.11 -0.81 -3.03
CA GLY A 137 9.56 -0.92 -3.23
C GLY A 137 10.28 -1.28 -1.95
N SER A 138 11.57 -1.58 -2.03
CA SER A 138 12.41 -1.87 -0.86
C SER A 138 13.88 -1.74 -1.21
N THR A 139 14.70 -1.25 -0.28
CA THR A 139 16.16 -1.23 -0.48
C THR A 139 16.69 -2.66 -0.66
N ILE A 140 16.10 -3.65 0.02
CA ILE A 140 16.42 -5.07 -0.10
C ILE A 140 15.56 -5.71 -1.21
N ALA A 141 16.18 -6.46 -2.12
CA ALA A 141 15.48 -7.08 -3.27
C ALA A 141 14.34 -8.04 -2.89
N GLY A 142 14.51 -8.83 -1.82
CA GLY A 142 13.52 -9.83 -1.39
C GLY A 142 12.14 -9.25 -1.08
N PRO A 143 12.02 -8.16 -0.31
CA PRO A 143 10.76 -7.46 -0.04
C PRO A 143 10.13 -6.67 -1.21
N ARG A 144 10.85 -6.40 -2.31
CA ARG A 144 10.31 -5.62 -3.45
C ARG A 144 9.13 -6.37 -4.08
N SER A 145 8.00 -5.69 -4.26
CA SER A 145 6.77 -6.28 -4.81
C SER A 145 6.05 -5.30 -5.74
N PRO A 146 6.07 -5.52 -7.07
CA PRO A 146 5.19 -4.83 -8.01
C PRO A 146 3.81 -5.52 -8.05
N GLY A 147 3.21 -5.79 -6.89
CA GLY A 147 1.93 -6.49 -6.79
C GLY A 147 1.98 -8.00 -7.00
N THR A 148 3.16 -8.63 -6.92
CA THR A 148 3.32 -10.09 -7.18
C THR A 148 3.63 -10.92 -5.94
N LYS A 149 4.00 -10.28 -4.83
CA LYS A 149 4.30 -10.96 -3.56
C LYS A 149 3.20 -10.74 -2.55
N THR A 150 2.95 -11.76 -1.75
CA THR A 150 2.05 -11.65 -0.60
C THR A 150 2.72 -10.95 0.57
N ILE A 151 1.91 -10.45 1.51
CA ILE A 151 2.40 -9.91 2.78
C ILE A 151 3.36 -10.88 3.50
N ARG A 152 3.13 -12.20 3.36
CA ARG A 152 3.94 -13.26 3.99
C ARG A 152 5.32 -13.45 3.35
N MET A 153 5.47 -13.04 2.10
CA MET A 153 6.73 -13.10 1.36
C MET A 153 7.58 -11.84 1.59
N VAL A 154 6.96 -10.74 2.00
CA VAL A 154 7.64 -9.46 2.24
C VAL A 154 7.99 -9.28 3.71
N TRP A 155 7.07 -9.61 4.62
CA TRP A 155 7.32 -9.59 6.06
C TRP A 155 7.32 -11.00 6.65
N ASN A 156 8.18 -11.20 7.63
CA ASN A 156 8.21 -12.39 8.47
C ASN A 156 6.95 -12.43 9.33
N MET A 157 6.11 -13.42 9.09
CA MET A 157 4.82 -13.55 9.77
C MET A 157 4.92 -13.81 11.28
N ARG A 158 6.08 -14.21 11.81
CA ARG A 158 6.32 -14.24 13.27
C ARG A 158 6.29 -12.83 13.87
N LYS A 159 6.62 -11.81 13.08
CA LYS A 159 6.59 -10.38 13.44
C LYS A 159 5.33 -9.67 12.95
N LEU A 160 4.27 -10.39 12.57
CA LEU A 160 3.01 -9.76 12.17
C LEU A 160 2.47 -8.82 13.25
N HIS A 161 2.67 -9.16 14.52
CA HIS A 161 2.19 -8.41 15.69
C HIS A 161 2.77 -6.99 15.84
N VAL A 162 3.75 -6.61 15.02
CA VAL A 162 4.29 -5.23 14.94
C VAL A 162 3.99 -4.56 13.60
N ILE A 163 3.15 -5.15 12.74
CA ILE A 163 2.72 -4.53 11.48
C ILE A 163 1.40 -3.81 11.70
N HIS A 164 1.42 -2.51 11.41
CA HIS A 164 0.33 -1.58 11.59
C HIS A 164 -0.40 -1.39 10.27
N PHE A 165 -1.72 -1.34 10.31
CA PHE A 165 -2.56 -1.21 9.13
C PHE A 165 -3.40 0.07 9.21
N PHE A 166 -3.40 0.82 8.12
CA PHE A 166 -4.11 2.09 7.99
C PHE A 166 -4.95 2.10 6.72
N MET A 167 -6.12 2.72 6.80
CA MET A 167 -6.99 2.97 5.66
C MET A 167 -7.06 4.47 5.41
N HIS A 168 -6.98 4.87 4.14
CA HIS A 168 -7.38 6.22 3.75
C HIS A 168 -8.91 6.27 3.59
N ARG A 169 -9.58 7.22 4.26
CA ARG A 169 -11.06 7.29 4.32
C ARG A 169 -11.71 7.62 2.98
N THR A 170 -11.05 8.45 2.17
CA THR A 170 -11.62 8.99 0.93
C THR A 170 -10.98 8.47 -0.36
N ILE A 171 -9.83 7.81 -0.27
CA ILE A 171 -9.10 7.36 -1.46
C ILE A 171 -9.42 5.89 -1.74
N TYR A 172 -9.76 5.65 -2.99
CA TYR A 172 -10.05 4.33 -3.52
C TYR A 172 -8.99 3.96 -4.55
N LEU A 173 -8.40 2.80 -4.38
CA LEU A 173 -7.50 2.18 -5.33
C LEU A 173 -8.28 1.39 -6.39
N GLY A 174 -9.55 1.09 -6.14
CA GLY A 174 -10.34 0.14 -6.94
C GLY A 174 -10.00 -1.31 -6.59
N ILE A 175 -10.70 -2.26 -7.22
CA ILE A 175 -10.39 -3.68 -7.08
C ILE A 175 -9.19 -3.99 -7.98
N TYR A 176 -8.10 -4.45 -7.38
CA TYR A 176 -6.94 -4.98 -8.10
C TYR A 176 -7.25 -6.41 -8.56
N GLU A 177 -7.21 -6.63 -9.88
CA GLU A 177 -7.59 -7.90 -10.54
C GLU A 177 -6.44 -8.90 -10.73
#